data_AF-A0A7K0CCS8-F1
#
_entry.id   AF-A0A7K0CCS8-F1
#
_cell.length_a   1.000
_cell.length_b   1.000
_cell.length_c   1.000
_cell.angle_alpha   90.00
_cell.angle_beta   90.00
_cell.angle_gamma   90.00
#
_symmetry.space_group_name_H-M   'P 1'
#
loop_
_entity.id
_entity.type
_entity.pdbx_description
1 polymer ?
#
loop_
_entity_poly.entity_id
_entity_poly.type
_entity_poly.pdbx_seq_one_letter_code
_entity_poly.pdbx_strand_id
1 'polypeptide(L)'
;MPASEARIPTDRAERYLAQLCTHTDKLSRTDPGHGHDLIPKSVGHGVIDFGDGRCTLSADDEHLVLRAEAADPRQLARIQEAFTHRLQTIARLTPLWRPVPDATEIALALLGPDGRADPYPLYAALHRAGPVSAVGGGTFLIGGYAAVNQVLRDPGFGLPDGPAGEPDALRSLSRSILRTNPPDHGRMRSLIAQVFTPRRIALLRPRIEAAVDVLLDRLGESTADGRTVDFMDAFAYQLPVTVICELLGVPPADRHRFRRLASDLTVALELSDDATRPAGPADEAARELAAYFAPLIAGRRAEPGGDDLVSALVAARDADDGRLSDEELLANLILLLVAGFETTTDLLGNGLAILLDRPDLAAAPAAGRIAAEGFVEEVLRYDSPVQLTTRVARAAGLTVAGVPVPEGSSVALLLGAANRDPARYPDADTFDPTRTDVRPLSFGAGPHICLGNNLARLEAVTAFPRLLTRFPALTPDPTTAPVRRDRLVLRGYQRLPVRRSAGG
;
A
#
# COMPACT_ATOMS: atom_id res chain seq x y z
N MET A 1 -49.97 5.35 -16.13
CA MET A 1 -49.01 6.14 -16.94
C MET A 1 -47.69 5.41 -16.94
N PRO A 2 -46.95 5.34 -18.06
CA PRO A 2 -45.60 4.80 -18.04
C PRO A 2 -44.72 5.61 -17.09
N ALA A 3 -43.93 4.89 -16.28
CA ALA A 3 -43.09 5.44 -15.24
C ALA A 3 -41.69 4.83 -15.35
N SER A 4 -40.68 5.61 -15.01
CA SER A 4 -39.30 5.16 -14.87
C SER A 4 -38.77 5.56 -13.51
N GLU A 5 -38.04 4.63 -12.89
CA GLU A 5 -37.49 4.80 -11.56
C GLU A 5 -35.97 4.60 -11.60
N ALA A 6 -35.24 5.51 -10.97
CA ALA A 6 -33.83 5.38 -10.68
C ALA A 6 -33.66 5.29 -9.15
N ARG A 7 -32.85 4.32 -8.70
CA ARG A 7 -32.50 4.14 -7.29
C ARG A 7 -31.00 4.38 -7.11
N ILE A 8 -30.65 5.22 -6.16
CA ILE A 8 -29.26 5.60 -5.88
C ILE A 8 -28.91 5.10 -4.48
N PRO A 9 -28.01 4.11 -4.33
CA PRO A 9 -27.61 3.58 -3.03
C PRO A 9 -26.94 4.66 -2.16
N THR A 10 -27.36 4.77 -0.90
CA THR A 10 -26.78 5.69 0.09
C THR A 10 -27.16 5.34 1.53
N ASP A 11 -26.21 5.52 2.45
CA ASP A 11 -26.39 5.42 3.91
C ASP A 11 -26.99 6.68 4.56
N ARG A 12 -27.36 7.70 3.76
CA ARG A 12 -27.83 9.02 4.22
C ARG A 12 -29.06 9.49 3.44
N ALA A 13 -29.88 8.56 2.97
CA ALA A 13 -31.00 8.81 2.07
C ALA A 13 -31.95 9.93 2.55
N GLU A 14 -32.38 9.89 3.82
CA GLU A 14 -33.27 10.91 4.39
C GLU A 14 -32.64 12.31 4.44
N ARG A 15 -31.35 12.38 4.81
CA ARG A 15 -30.61 13.65 4.86
C ARG A 15 -30.46 14.25 3.47
N TYR A 16 -30.19 13.41 2.47
CA TYR A 16 -30.09 13.85 1.08
C TYR A 16 -31.44 14.23 0.49
N LEU A 17 -32.51 13.50 0.81
CA LEU A 17 -33.87 13.87 0.42
C LEU A 17 -34.23 15.27 0.94
N ALA A 18 -33.98 15.56 2.22
CA ALA A 18 -34.27 16.87 2.80
C ALA A 18 -33.50 18.02 2.12
N GLN A 19 -32.23 17.80 1.79
CA GLN A 19 -31.41 18.77 1.07
C GLN A 19 -31.89 18.98 -0.37
N LEU A 20 -32.26 17.89 -1.05
CA LEU A 20 -32.77 17.92 -2.42
C LEU A 20 -34.12 18.60 -2.49
N CYS A 21 -35.06 18.30 -1.59
CA CYS A 21 -36.34 19.02 -1.48
C CYS A 21 -36.12 20.53 -1.30
N THR A 22 -35.19 20.93 -0.44
CA THR A 22 -34.85 22.35 -0.22
C THR A 22 -34.28 23.00 -1.48
N HIS A 23 -33.46 22.29 -2.25
CA HIS A 23 -32.90 22.79 -3.50
C HIS A 23 -33.97 22.85 -4.61
N THR A 24 -34.80 21.81 -4.71
CA THR A 24 -35.96 21.75 -5.60
C THR A 24 -36.88 22.95 -5.36
N ASP A 25 -37.21 23.27 -4.12
CA ASP A 25 -38.04 24.43 -3.78
C ASP A 25 -37.39 25.78 -4.19
N LYS A 26 -36.06 25.88 -4.16
CA LYS A 26 -35.33 27.08 -4.61
C LYS A 26 -35.37 27.28 -6.13
N LEU A 27 -35.55 26.22 -6.91
CA LEU A 27 -35.69 26.30 -8.37
C LEU A 27 -36.97 27.04 -8.80
N SER A 28 -37.95 27.20 -7.92
CA SER A 28 -39.14 28.03 -8.17
C SER A 28 -38.81 29.54 -8.28
N ARG A 29 -37.59 29.97 -7.96
CA ARG A 29 -37.22 31.39 -7.77
C ARG A 29 -36.14 31.94 -8.72
N THR A 30 -35.61 31.16 -9.66
CA THR A 30 -34.58 31.61 -10.61
C THR A 30 -34.80 31.05 -12.02
N ASP A 31 -34.65 31.91 -13.03
CA ASP A 31 -34.85 31.70 -14.48
C ASP A 31 -34.02 30.51 -15.05
N PRO A 32 -34.51 29.76 -16.07
CA PRO A 32 -34.02 28.43 -16.45
C PRO A 32 -32.83 28.53 -17.41
N GLY A 33 -31.67 28.92 -16.91
CA GLY A 33 -30.48 29.16 -17.73
C GLY A 33 -29.58 27.95 -18.00
N HIS A 34 -30.08 26.71 -18.14
CA HIS A 34 -29.23 25.53 -18.41
C HIS A 34 -29.89 24.55 -19.40
N GLY A 35 -30.01 24.95 -20.67
CA GLY A 35 -29.93 24.06 -21.84
C GLY A 35 -30.91 22.89 -22.00
N HIS A 36 -32.11 22.93 -21.41
CA HIS A 36 -33.12 21.87 -21.58
C HIS A 36 -34.51 22.46 -21.88
N ASP A 37 -35.19 21.92 -22.89
CA ASP A 37 -36.50 22.38 -23.41
C ASP A 37 -37.72 22.04 -22.49
N LEU A 38 -37.50 21.75 -21.20
CA LEU A 38 -38.55 21.40 -20.24
C LEU A 38 -38.69 22.47 -19.15
N ILE A 39 -39.81 23.19 -19.19
CA ILE A 39 -40.14 24.25 -18.24
C ILE A 39 -41.09 23.67 -17.18
N PRO A 40 -40.69 23.63 -15.89
CA PRO A 40 -41.59 23.21 -14.82
C PRO A 40 -42.81 24.13 -14.71
N LYS A 41 -44.01 23.57 -14.61
CA LYS A 41 -45.23 24.29 -14.25
C LYS A 41 -45.31 24.56 -12.75
N SER A 42 -44.84 23.62 -11.94
CA SER A 42 -44.77 23.80 -10.49
C SER A 42 -43.64 22.97 -9.88
N VAL A 43 -43.14 23.44 -8.74
CA VAL A 43 -42.07 22.79 -7.99
C VAL A 43 -42.36 22.93 -6.51
N GLY A 44 -42.36 21.82 -5.76
CA GLY A 44 -42.61 21.83 -4.33
C GLY A 44 -42.45 20.46 -3.66
N HIS A 45 -41.86 20.42 -2.46
CA HIS A 45 -41.81 19.22 -1.59
C HIS A 45 -41.29 17.96 -2.30
N GLY A 46 -40.19 18.09 -3.05
CA GLY A 46 -39.59 16.96 -3.79
C GLY A 46 -40.37 16.54 -5.03
N VAL A 47 -41.35 17.33 -5.48
CA VAL A 47 -42.12 17.10 -6.71
C VAL A 47 -41.85 18.21 -7.71
N ILE A 48 -41.60 17.83 -8.97
CA ILE A 48 -41.48 18.74 -10.11
C ILE A 48 -42.54 18.35 -11.13
N ASP A 49 -43.47 19.25 -11.41
CA ASP A 49 -44.56 19.05 -12.36
C ASP A 49 -44.28 19.83 -13.64
N PHE A 50 -44.31 19.15 -14.79
CA PHE A 50 -44.15 19.74 -16.13
C PHE A 50 -45.49 19.88 -16.87
N GLY A 51 -46.59 19.44 -16.25
CA GLY A 51 -47.97 19.49 -16.74
C GLY A 51 -48.41 18.22 -17.44
N ASP A 52 -47.61 17.71 -18.36
CA ASP A 52 -47.82 16.45 -19.09
C ASP A 52 -46.93 15.30 -18.57
N GLY A 53 -46.16 15.56 -17.52
CA GLY A 53 -45.38 14.59 -16.77
C GLY A 53 -44.86 15.18 -15.45
N ARG A 54 -44.42 14.30 -14.55
CA ARG A 54 -43.99 14.65 -13.18
C ARG A 54 -42.74 13.88 -12.78
N CYS A 55 -41.91 14.48 -11.95
CA CYS A 55 -40.81 13.83 -11.25
C CYS A 55 -41.02 13.91 -9.72
N THR A 56 -40.74 12.81 -9.02
CA THR A 56 -40.90 12.68 -7.56
C THR A 56 -39.59 12.17 -6.94
N LEU A 57 -39.15 12.84 -5.88
CA LEU A 57 -38.05 12.44 -5.00
C LEU A 57 -38.60 11.74 -3.75
N SER A 58 -38.00 10.63 -3.37
CA SER A 58 -38.29 9.88 -2.14
C SER A 58 -37.04 9.18 -1.62
N ALA A 59 -37.09 8.63 -0.42
CA ALA A 59 -35.99 7.88 0.18
C ALA A 59 -36.52 6.63 0.88
N ASP A 60 -35.72 5.57 0.87
CA ASP A 60 -35.81 4.41 1.75
C ASP A 60 -34.48 4.26 2.54
N ASP A 61 -34.40 3.24 3.40
CA ASP A 61 -33.26 3.04 4.32
C ASP A 61 -31.91 2.91 3.60
N GLU A 62 -31.91 2.49 2.34
CA GLU A 62 -30.70 2.20 1.57
C GLU A 62 -30.57 3.04 0.29
N HIS A 63 -31.62 3.74 -0.13
CA HIS A 63 -31.67 4.41 -1.42
C HIS A 63 -32.36 5.77 -1.40
N LEU A 64 -31.85 6.68 -2.23
CA LEU A 64 -32.63 7.78 -2.75
C LEU A 64 -33.35 7.33 -4.03
N VAL A 65 -34.67 7.50 -4.07
CA VAL A 65 -35.54 7.01 -5.15
C VAL A 65 -36.12 8.16 -5.95
N LEU A 66 -36.02 8.04 -7.27
CA LEU A 66 -36.33 9.09 -8.23
C LEU A 66 -37.25 8.55 -9.30
N ARG A 67 -38.47 9.07 -9.35
CA ARG A 67 -39.52 8.54 -10.21
C ARG A 67 -40.02 9.59 -11.18
N ALA A 68 -39.90 9.31 -12.47
CA ALA A 68 -40.43 10.10 -13.57
C ALA A 68 -41.67 9.42 -14.16
N GLU A 69 -42.72 10.19 -14.44
CA GLU A 69 -43.97 9.70 -15.03
C GLU A 69 -44.47 10.67 -16.10
N ALA A 70 -44.95 10.16 -17.23
CA ALA A 70 -45.62 10.97 -18.25
C ALA A 70 -46.61 10.10 -19.02
N ALA A 71 -47.65 10.69 -19.61
CA ALA A 71 -48.58 9.94 -20.46
C ALA A 71 -47.97 9.60 -21.83
N ASP A 72 -47.11 10.49 -22.37
CA ASP A 72 -46.39 10.32 -23.63
C ASP A 72 -44.98 9.75 -23.38
N PRO A 73 -44.60 8.61 -24.00
CA PRO A 73 -43.25 8.04 -23.91
C PRO A 73 -42.12 8.99 -24.31
N ARG A 74 -42.35 9.91 -25.26
CA ARG A 74 -41.33 10.90 -25.65
C ARG A 74 -41.10 11.92 -24.54
N GLN A 75 -42.17 12.34 -23.88
CA GLN A 75 -42.09 13.24 -22.73
C GLN A 75 -41.44 12.57 -21.52
N LEU A 76 -41.72 11.27 -21.29
CA LEU A 76 -41.03 10.49 -20.26
C LEU A 76 -39.51 10.47 -20.49
N ALA A 77 -39.06 10.22 -21.72
CA ALA A 77 -37.64 10.24 -22.09
C ALA A 77 -36.98 11.59 -21.84
N ARG A 78 -37.65 12.70 -22.21
CA ARG A 78 -37.13 14.06 -21.98
C ARG A 78 -37.02 14.38 -20.48
N ILE A 79 -38.00 13.95 -19.67
CA ILE A 79 -37.97 14.13 -18.22
C ILE A 79 -36.81 13.32 -17.61
N GLN A 80 -36.56 12.09 -18.08
CA GLN A 80 -35.44 11.26 -17.64
C GLN A 80 -34.08 11.89 -17.95
N GLU A 81 -33.90 12.44 -19.16
CA GLU A 81 -32.66 13.07 -19.60
C GLU A 81 -32.36 14.36 -18.81
N ALA A 82 -33.35 15.25 -18.70
CA ALA A 82 -33.24 16.47 -17.91
C ALA A 82 -32.90 16.17 -16.44
N PHE A 83 -33.41 15.06 -15.92
CA PHE A 83 -33.19 14.64 -14.54
C PHE A 83 -31.78 14.08 -14.31
N THR A 84 -31.26 13.28 -15.24
CA THR A 84 -29.89 12.74 -15.22
C THR A 84 -28.86 13.88 -15.22
N HIS A 85 -29.04 14.88 -16.07
CA HIS A 85 -28.18 16.06 -16.11
C HIS A 85 -28.25 16.90 -14.81
N ARG A 86 -29.45 17.03 -14.22
CA ARG A 86 -29.63 17.74 -12.94
C ARG A 86 -29.00 17.01 -11.77
N LEU A 87 -29.06 15.68 -11.73
CA LEU A 87 -28.28 14.89 -10.77
C LEU A 87 -26.79 15.20 -10.91
N GLN A 88 -26.22 15.12 -12.11
CA GLN A 88 -24.81 15.45 -12.30
C GLN A 88 -24.45 16.89 -11.88
N THR A 89 -25.38 17.84 -12.05
CA THR A 89 -25.19 19.24 -11.64
C THR A 89 -25.24 19.40 -10.12
N ILE A 90 -26.19 18.75 -9.45
CA ILE A 90 -26.33 18.78 -7.99
C ILE A 90 -25.13 18.10 -7.29
N ALA A 91 -24.50 17.10 -7.94
CA ALA A 91 -23.28 16.42 -7.46
C ALA A 91 -22.09 17.36 -7.40
N ARG A 92 -22.04 18.30 -8.35
CA ARG A 92 -21.01 19.33 -8.42
C ARG A 92 -21.22 20.46 -7.41
N LEU A 93 -22.47 20.75 -7.05
CA LEU A 93 -22.83 21.89 -6.18
C LEU A 93 -22.92 21.55 -4.69
N THR A 94 -22.86 20.27 -4.32
CA THR A 94 -22.93 19.82 -2.93
C THR A 94 -21.61 19.18 -2.54
N PRO A 95 -20.74 19.84 -1.74
CA PRO A 95 -19.41 19.32 -1.38
C PRO A 95 -19.41 17.98 -0.64
N LEU A 96 -20.59 17.51 -0.20
CA LEU A 96 -20.80 16.27 0.55
C LEU A 96 -21.54 15.19 -0.24
N TRP A 97 -21.92 15.43 -1.51
CA TRP A 97 -22.44 14.38 -2.37
C TRP A 97 -21.30 13.80 -3.20
N ARG A 98 -20.70 12.73 -2.67
CA ARG A 98 -20.08 11.71 -3.52
C ARG A 98 -20.89 10.43 -3.30
N PRO A 99 -21.48 9.81 -4.35
CA PRO A 99 -21.87 8.41 -4.20
C PRO A 99 -20.67 7.64 -3.66
N VAL A 100 -20.90 6.59 -2.85
CA VAL A 100 -19.80 5.69 -2.49
C VAL A 100 -19.20 5.25 -3.82
N PRO A 101 -17.93 5.57 -4.11
CA PRO A 101 -17.35 5.19 -5.38
C PRO A 101 -17.48 3.67 -5.49
N ASP A 102 -17.96 3.20 -6.63
CA ASP A 102 -17.96 1.75 -6.85
C ASP A 102 -16.52 1.23 -6.80
N ALA A 103 -16.35 -0.08 -6.64
CA ALA A 103 -15.00 -0.62 -6.46
C ALA A 103 -14.08 -0.37 -7.67
N THR A 104 -14.64 -0.12 -8.86
CA THR A 104 -13.92 0.29 -10.07
C THR A 104 -13.36 1.70 -9.93
N GLU A 105 -14.19 2.64 -9.49
CA GLU A 105 -13.75 4.02 -9.21
C GLU A 105 -12.69 4.05 -8.10
N ILE A 106 -12.83 3.23 -7.05
CA ILE A 106 -11.83 3.10 -5.98
C ILE A 106 -10.51 2.58 -6.56
N ALA A 107 -10.54 1.54 -7.39
CA ALA A 107 -9.34 0.97 -8.00
C ALA A 107 -8.60 2.01 -8.85
N LEU A 108 -9.34 2.72 -9.73
CA LEU A 108 -8.77 3.76 -10.59
C LEU A 108 -8.21 4.93 -9.77
N ALA A 109 -8.91 5.35 -8.71
CA ALA A 109 -8.44 6.41 -7.83
C ALA A 109 -7.15 6.04 -7.09
N LEU A 110 -7.01 4.77 -6.64
CA LEU A 110 -5.78 4.26 -6.01
C LEU A 110 -4.57 4.30 -6.96
N LEU A 111 -4.80 4.16 -8.27
CA LEU A 111 -3.74 4.27 -9.28
C LEU A 111 -3.40 5.73 -9.63
N GLY A 112 -4.27 6.68 -9.30
CA GLY A 112 -4.04 8.11 -9.48
C GLY A 112 -3.09 8.71 -8.43
N PRO A 113 -2.52 9.90 -8.70
CA PRO A 113 -1.55 10.55 -7.82
C PRO A 113 -2.12 10.83 -6.41
N ASP A 114 -3.38 11.26 -6.33
CA ASP A 114 -4.03 11.56 -5.05
C ASP A 114 -4.23 10.28 -4.21
N GLY A 115 -4.64 9.18 -4.83
CA GLY A 115 -4.82 7.90 -4.14
C GLY A 115 -3.50 7.26 -3.72
N ARG A 116 -2.41 7.44 -4.50
CA ARG A 116 -1.07 7.03 -4.09
C ARG A 116 -0.53 7.88 -2.93
N ALA A 117 -0.78 9.19 -2.95
CA ALA A 117 -0.40 10.09 -1.87
C ALA A 117 -1.11 9.74 -0.56
N ASP A 118 -2.43 9.53 -0.61
CA ASP A 118 -3.24 9.15 0.55
C ASP A 118 -4.33 8.10 0.19
N PRO A 119 -4.05 6.80 0.39
CA PRO A 119 -4.98 5.74 0.03
C PRO A 119 -6.03 5.47 1.11
N TYR A 120 -5.88 5.98 2.33
CA TYR A 120 -6.73 5.61 3.47
C TYR A 120 -8.21 6.00 3.31
N PRO A 121 -8.56 7.18 2.76
CA PRO A 121 -9.95 7.49 2.48
C PRO A 121 -10.61 6.51 1.49
N LEU A 122 -9.84 6.01 0.52
CA LEU A 122 -10.28 5.01 -0.46
C LEU A 122 -10.42 3.62 0.18
N TYR A 123 -9.54 3.25 1.10
CA TYR A 123 -9.67 2.02 1.89
C TYR A 123 -10.91 2.04 2.77
N ALA A 124 -11.18 3.15 3.46
CA ALA A 124 -12.40 3.31 4.25
C ALA A 124 -13.67 3.25 3.38
N ALA A 125 -13.61 3.77 2.13
CA ALA A 125 -14.70 3.61 1.17
C ALA A 125 -14.88 2.15 0.74
N LEU A 126 -13.79 1.42 0.50
CA LEU A 126 -13.84 0.00 0.17
C LEU A 126 -14.44 -0.82 1.32
N HIS A 127 -14.07 -0.56 2.58
CA HIS A 127 -14.65 -1.27 3.73
C HIS A 127 -16.17 -1.10 3.83
N ARG A 128 -16.70 0.06 3.43
CA ARG A 128 -18.17 0.27 3.33
C ARG A 128 -18.81 -0.52 2.20
N ALA A 129 -18.07 -0.76 1.11
CA ALA A 129 -18.52 -1.61 0.00
C ALA A 129 -18.42 -3.12 0.30
N GLY A 130 -17.74 -3.50 1.39
CA GLY A 130 -17.60 -4.87 1.87
C GLY A 130 -16.14 -5.37 1.87
N PRO A 131 -15.89 -6.59 2.40
CA PRO A 131 -14.54 -7.12 2.53
C PRO A 131 -13.91 -7.53 1.18
N VAL A 132 -14.73 -7.78 0.16
CA VAL A 132 -14.38 -8.22 -1.19
C VAL A 132 -15.27 -7.49 -2.18
N SER A 133 -14.68 -6.87 -3.21
CA SER A 133 -15.43 -6.15 -4.23
C SER A 133 -14.90 -6.46 -5.64
N ALA A 134 -15.81 -6.75 -6.57
CA ALA A 134 -15.48 -6.96 -7.98
C ALA A 134 -15.31 -5.60 -8.69
N VAL A 135 -14.29 -5.51 -9.55
CA VAL A 135 -13.86 -4.26 -10.22
C VAL A 135 -14.03 -4.36 -11.75
N GLY A 136 -14.75 -5.39 -12.21
CA GLY A 136 -14.84 -5.74 -13.63
C GLY A 136 -13.57 -6.44 -14.15
N GLY A 137 -13.62 -6.91 -15.40
CA GLY A 137 -12.47 -7.53 -16.07
C GLY A 137 -11.90 -8.78 -15.38
N GLY A 138 -12.67 -9.46 -14.53
CA GLY A 138 -12.19 -10.60 -13.74
C GLY A 138 -11.24 -10.23 -12.59
N THR A 139 -11.26 -8.96 -12.14
CA THR A 139 -10.43 -8.48 -11.03
C THR A 139 -11.26 -8.22 -9.76
N PHE A 140 -10.70 -8.59 -8.61
CA PHE A 140 -11.27 -8.35 -7.29
C PHE A 140 -10.33 -7.50 -6.44
N LEU A 141 -10.86 -6.49 -5.76
CA LEU A 141 -10.20 -5.78 -4.67
C LEU A 141 -10.64 -6.38 -3.33
N ILE A 142 -9.68 -6.70 -2.48
CA ILE A 142 -9.93 -7.29 -1.17
C ILE A 142 -9.23 -6.44 -0.11
N GLY A 143 -10.03 -5.77 0.72
CA GLY A 143 -9.55 -4.89 1.79
C GLY A 143 -9.95 -5.33 3.20
N GLY A 144 -10.81 -6.35 3.33
CA GLY A 144 -11.17 -6.92 4.64
C GLY A 144 -10.06 -7.81 5.20
N TYR A 145 -9.73 -7.64 6.49
CA TYR A 145 -8.62 -8.34 7.15
C TYR A 145 -8.76 -9.87 7.06
N ALA A 146 -9.93 -10.41 7.43
CA ALA A 146 -10.17 -11.84 7.40
C ALA A 146 -10.09 -12.41 5.96
N ALA A 147 -10.62 -11.68 4.98
CA ALA A 147 -10.61 -12.05 3.57
C ALA A 147 -9.18 -12.05 2.99
N VAL A 148 -8.40 -10.98 3.22
CA VAL A 148 -6.99 -10.93 2.83
C VAL A 148 -6.20 -12.07 3.49
N ASN A 149 -6.40 -12.27 4.80
CA ASN A 149 -5.71 -13.30 5.57
C ASN A 149 -6.05 -14.73 5.10
N GLN A 150 -7.29 -14.96 4.64
CA GLN A 150 -7.74 -16.20 4.00
C GLN A 150 -6.96 -16.42 2.69
N VAL A 151 -7.02 -15.47 1.76
CA VAL A 151 -6.39 -15.60 0.42
C VAL A 151 -4.88 -15.82 0.53
N LEU A 152 -4.20 -15.15 1.47
CA LEU A 152 -2.75 -15.31 1.67
C LEU A 152 -2.34 -16.74 2.10
N ARG A 153 -3.26 -17.54 2.67
CA ARG A 153 -3.00 -18.90 3.15
C ARG A 153 -3.57 -20.00 2.28
N ASP A 154 -4.56 -19.69 1.47
CA ASP A 154 -5.26 -20.66 0.66
C ASP A 154 -4.42 -21.04 -0.58
N PRO A 155 -4.02 -22.31 -0.74
CA PRO A 155 -3.19 -22.75 -1.85
C PRO A 155 -3.89 -22.66 -3.21
N GLY A 156 -5.21 -22.45 -3.25
CA GLY A 156 -5.95 -22.15 -4.48
C GLY A 156 -5.60 -20.79 -5.09
N PHE A 157 -4.96 -19.89 -4.32
CA PHE A 157 -4.53 -18.58 -4.80
C PHE A 157 -3.00 -18.54 -4.97
N GLY A 158 -2.56 -18.52 -6.23
CA GLY A 158 -1.16 -18.46 -6.60
C GLY A 158 -0.73 -17.06 -7.04
N LEU A 159 0.56 -16.90 -7.32
CA LEU A 159 1.09 -15.75 -8.05
C LEU A 159 0.76 -15.89 -9.55
N PRO A 160 0.59 -14.80 -10.31
CA PRO A 160 0.40 -14.87 -11.77
C PRO A 160 1.63 -15.48 -12.46
N ASP A 161 1.42 -16.16 -13.58
CA ASP A 161 2.52 -16.59 -14.44
C ASP A 161 3.20 -15.36 -15.04
N GLY A 162 4.52 -15.42 -15.22
CA GLY A 162 5.26 -14.36 -15.91
C GLY A 162 4.89 -14.31 -17.39
N PRO A 163 4.69 -13.12 -18.01
CA PRO A 163 4.41 -13.04 -19.43
C PRO A 163 5.56 -13.64 -20.28
N ALA A 164 5.25 -14.18 -21.46
CA ALA A 164 6.29 -14.59 -22.40
C ALA A 164 7.09 -13.36 -22.87
N GLY A 165 8.42 -13.39 -22.77
CA GLY A 165 9.29 -12.29 -23.23
C GLY A 165 9.48 -11.14 -22.22
N GLU A 166 9.50 -11.44 -20.92
CA GLU A 166 9.63 -10.42 -19.86
C GLU A 166 10.87 -9.50 -20.03
N PRO A 167 10.71 -8.17 -19.81
CA PRO A 167 11.82 -7.25 -19.58
C PRO A 167 12.77 -7.73 -18.46
N ASP A 168 14.05 -7.38 -18.55
CA ASP A 168 15.11 -7.86 -17.63
C ASP A 168 14.76 -7.68 -16.14
N ALA A 169 14.14 -6.56 -15.74
CA ALA A 169 13.72 -6.32 -14.36
C ALA A 169 12.66 -7.31 -13.87
N LEU A 170 11.66 -7.57 -14.72
CA LEU A 170 10.63 -8.56 -14.42
C LEU A 170 11.22 -9.96 -14.42
N ARG A 171 12.16 -10.27 -15.33
CA ARG A 171 12.88 -11.54 -15.37
C ARG A 171 13.73 -11.80 -14.12
N SER A 172 14.46 -10.80 -13.65
CA SER A 172 15.25 -10.87 -12.41
C SER A 172 14.37 -11.10 -11.18
N LEU A 173 13.13 -10.61 -11.18
CA LEU A 173 12.16 -10.86 -10.12
C LEU A 173 11.40 -12.18 -10.31
N SER A 174 11.13 -12.62 -11.55
CA SER A 174 10.31 -13.80 -11.86
C SER A 174 10.99 -15.12 -11.52
N ARG A 175 12.33 -15.15 -11.55
CA ARG A 175 13.14 -16.29 -11.08
C ARG A 175 13.39 -16.32 -9.58
N SER A 176 12.95 -15.30 -8.84
CA SER A 176 13.14 -15.20 -7.40
C SER A 176 11.97 -15.83 -6.63
N ILE A 177 12.20 -16.18 -5.36
CA ILE A 177 11.15 -16.69 -4.46
C ILE A 177 9.92 -15.77 -4.36
N LEU A 178 10.06 -14.47 -4.66
CA LEU A 178 8.94 -13.51 -4.64
C LEU A 178 7.85 -13.85 -5.66
N ARG A 179 8.21 -14.42 -6.81
CA ARG A 179 7.32 -14.66 -7.95
C ARG A 179 7.14 -16.14 -8.31
N THR A 180 7.62 -17.03 -7.45
CA THR A 180 7.56 -18.49 -7.66
C THR A 180 6.42 -19.12 -6.88
N ASN A 181 5.67 -20.04 -7.50
CA ASN A 181 4.63 -20.85 -6.84
C ASN A 181 5.20 -22.20 -6.35
N PRO A 182 4.50 -22.96 -5.48
CA PRO A 182 4.84 -24.34 -5.19
C PRO A 182 4.89 -25.22 -6.46
N PRO A 183 5.74 -26.27 -6.50
CA PRO A 183 6.62 -26.73 -5.41
C PRO A 183 7.95 -25.96 -5.29
N ASP A 184 8.38 -25.25 -6.33
CA ASP A 184 9.69 -24.59 -6.39
C ASP A 184 9.88 -23.53 -5.30
N HIS A 185 8.80 -22.81 -4.96
CA HIS A 185 8.82 -21.85 -3.87
C HIS A 185 9.26 -22.48 -2.55
N GLY A 186 8.74 -23.67 -2.21
CA GLY A 186 9.09 -24.37 -0.98
C GLY A 186 10.56 -24.78 -0.93
N ARG A 187 11.08 -25.27 -2.06
CA ARG A 187 12.51 -25.61 -2.25
C ARG A 187 13.39 -24.39 -2.01
N MET A 188 13.15 -23.28 -2.72
CA MET A 188 13.91 -22.03 -2.57
C MET A 188 13.81 -21.47 -1.15
N ARG A 189 12.59 -21.41 -0.60
CA ARG A 189 12.34 -20.89 0.76
C ARG A 189 13.13 -21.63 1.80
N SER A 190 13.15 -22.96 1.72
CA SER A 190 13.87 -23.79 2.67
C SER A 190 15.37 -23.49 2.68
N LEU A 191 15.98 -23.17 1.54
CA LEU A 191 17.40 -22.84 1.45
C LEU A 191 17.68 -21.46 2.05
N ILE A 192 16.92 -20.45 1.62
CA ILE A 192 17.11 -19.07 2.07
C ILE A 192 16.78 -18.93 3.56
N ALA A 193 15.77 -19.64 4.07
CA ALA A 193 15.37 -19.55 5.49
C ALA A 193 16.46 -19.97 6.49
N GLN A 194 17.44 -20.79 6.07
CA GLN A 194 18.54 -21.21 6.94
C GLN A 194 19.40 -20.03 7.42
N VAL A 195 19.39 -18.91 6.68
CA VAL A 195 20.17 -17.72 7.02
C VAL A 195 19.39 -16.70 7.85
N PHE A 196 18.05 -16.76 7.82
CA PHE A 196 17.13 -15.87 8.54
C PHE A 196 16.59 -16.52 9.82
N THR A 197 17.35 -17.46 10.40
CA THR A 197 16.94 -18.11 11.65
C THR A 197 16.95 -17.10 12.82
N PRO A 198 16.08 -17.27 13.82
CA PRO A 198 16.05 -16.38 15.00
C PRO A 198 17.42 -16.25 15.69
N ARG A 199 18.21 -17.34 15.72
CA ARG A 199 19.57 -17.34 16.27
C ARG A 199 20.51 -16.43 15.47
N ARG A 200 20.52 -16.52 14.14
CA ARG A 200 21.37 -15.67 13.29
C ARG A 200 20.94 -14.19 13.38
N ILE A 201 19.64 -13.93 13.39
CA ILE A 201 19.11 -12.57 13.56
C ILE A 201 19.51 -12.00 14.94
N ALA A 202 19.44 -12.78 16.02
CA ALA A 202 19.86 -12.33 17.34
C ALA A 202 21.35 -11.96 17.40
N LEU A 203 22.20 -12.66 16.65
CA LEU A 203 23.64 -12.35 16.56
C LEU A 203 23.94 -11.04 15.83
N LEU A 204 23.00 -10.52 15.03
CA LEU A 204 23.15 -9.22 14.37
C LEU A 204 22.87 -8.04 15.32
N ARG A 205 22.19 -8.27 16.45
CA ARG A 205 21.77 -7.18 17.37
C ARG A 205 22.93 -6.24 17.74
N PRO A 206 24.10 -6.71 18.23
CA PRO A 206 25.18 -5.79 18.60
C PRO A 206 25.67 -4.93 17.44
N ARG A 207 25.60 -5.46 16.20
CA ARG A 207 26.04 -4.76 15.00
C ARG A 207 25.01 -3.73 14.53
N ILE A 208 23.72 -4.07 14.63
CA ILE A 208 22.62 -3.12 14.41
C ILE A 208 22.71 -1.97 15.42
N GLU A 209 22.98 -2.26 16.69
CA GLU A 209 23.17 -1.25 17.73
C GLU A 209 24.33 -0.31 17.40
N ALA A 210 25.50 -0.87 17.06
CA ALA A 210 26.65 -0.06 16.65
C ALA A 210 26.37 0.78 15.39
N ALA A 211 25.67 0.22 14.39
CA ALA A 211 25.29 0.94 13.18
C ALA A 211 24.33 2.10 13.50
N VAL A 212 23.34 1.88 14.37
CA VAL A 212 22.44 2.93 14.84
C VAL A 212 23.24 4.03 15.53
N ASP A 213 24.14 3.70 16.46
CA ASP A 213 24.91 4.70 17.21
C ASP A 213 25.77 5.57 16.27
N VAL A 214 26.47 4.97 15.31
CA VAL A 214 27.25 5.72 14.30
C VAL A 214 26.36 6.64 13.45
N LEU A 215 25.18 6.18 13.05
CA LEU A 215 24.25 6.98 12.26
C LEU A 215 23.64 8.12 13.08
N LEU A 216 23.35 7.89 14.36
CA LEU A 216 22.88 8.92 15.26
C LEU A 216 23.96 9.98 15.52
N ASP A 217 25.23 9.60 15.67
CA ASP A 217 26.32 10.57 15.82
C ASP A 217 26.44 11.48 14.59
N ARG A 218 26.42 10.90 13.39
CA ARG A 218 26.42 11.66 12.12
C ARG A 218 25.18 12.55 11.95
N LEU A 219 24.01 12.06 12.35
CA LEU A 219 22.78 12.85 12.35
C LEU A 219 22.90 14.04 13.32
N GLY A 220 23.52 13.84 14.49
CA GLY A 220 23.76 14.88 15.48
C GLY A 220 24.70 15.98 14.97
N GLU A 221 25.78 15.60 14.30
CA GLU A 221 26.69 16.55 13.63
C GLU A 221 25.96 17.33 12.52
N SER A 222 25.16 16.62 11.71
CA SER A 222 24.46 17.20 10.56
C SER A 222 23.34 18.16 10.98
N THR A 223 22.65 17.87 12.10
CA THR A 223 21.59 18.72 12.66
C THR A 223 22.09 19.77 13.65
N ALA A 224 23.41 19.86 13.86
CA ALA A 224 24.02 20.90 14.69
C ALA A 224 23.57 22.30 14.23
N ASP A 225 23.43 23.21 15.19
CA ASP A 225 22.98 24.59 15.00
C ASP A 225 21.58 24.74 14.38
N GLY A 226 20.73 23.70 14.49
CA GLY A 226 19.36 23.72 13.99
C GLY A 226 19.27 23.55 12.47
N ARG A 227 20.33 23.05 11.82
CA ARG A 227 20.35 22.75 10.39
C ARG A 227 19.37 21.64 10.03
N THR A 228 18.75 21.79 8.87
CA THR A 228 17.83 20.83 8.29
C THR A 228 18.61 19.68 7.65
N VAL A 229 18.18 18.46 7.93
CA VAL A 229 18.74 17.22 7.40
C VAL A 229 17.60 16.36 6.89
N ASP A 230 17.79 15.68 5.77
CA ASP A 230 16.86 14.66 5.33
C ASP A 230 17.09 13.37 6.12
N PHE A 231 16.14 13.00 6.98
CA PHE A 231 16.22 11.79 7.79
C PHE A 231 16.30 10.52 6.93
N MET A 232 15.67 10.53 5.76
CA MET A 232 15.71 9.38 4.88
C MET A 232 17.16 9.09 4.46
N ASP A 233 17.86 10.13 3.99
CA ASP A 233 19.24 10.04 3.50
C ASP A 233 20.24 9.75 4.62
N ALA A 234 20.09 10.44 5.74
CA ALA A 234 21.04 10.40 6.84
C ALA A 234 20.92 9.13 7.69
N PHE A 235 19.72 8.53 7.77
CA PHE A 235 19.45 7.43 8.69
C PHE A 235 18.64 6.29 8.07
N ALA A 236 17.42 6.56 7.58
CA ALA A 236 16.45 5.51 7.26
C ALA A 236 16.89 4.58 6.12
N TYR A 237 17.61 5.10 5.12
CA TYR A 237 18.23 4.26 4.08
C TYR A 237 19.52 3.58 4.56
N GLN A 238 20.32 4.26 5.39
CA GLN A 238 21.67 3.84 5.75
C GLN A 238 21.69 2.63 6.67
N LEU A 239 20.75 2.58 7.62
CA LEU A 239 20.67 1.48 8.59
C LEU A 239 20.38 0.14 7.89
N PRO A 240 19.24 -0.03 7.20
CA PRO A 240 18.89 -1.33 6.66
C PRO A 240 19.79 -1.75 5.50
N VAL A 241 20.28 -0.82 4.66
CA VAL A 241 21.25 -1.17 3.61
C VAL A 241 22.55 -1.70 4.21
N THR A 242 22.99 -1.14 5.35
CA THR A 242 24.18 -1.62 6.07
C THR A 242 23.97 -3.03 6.60
N VAL A 243 22.83 -3.29 7.23
CA VAL A 243 22.50 -4.59 7.84
C VAL A 243 22.38 -5.68 6.77
N ILE A 244 21.64 -5.45 5.69
CA ILE A 244 21.47 -6.47 4.64
C ILE A 244 22.77 -6.70 3.84
N CYS A 245 23.53 -5.64 3.56
CA CYS A 245 24.81 -5.79 2.87
C CYS A 245 25.80 -6.60 3.71
N GLU A 246 25.79 -6.41 5.03
CA GLU A 246 26.61 -7.22 5.91
C GLU A 246 26.19 -8.69 5.88
N LEU A 247 24.90 -8.98 5.95
CA LEU A 247 24.39 -10.35 5.86
C LEU A 247 24.73 -10.99 4.50
N LEU A 248 24.73 -10.21 3.41
CA LEU A 248 25.13 -10.64 2.07
C LEU A 248 26.65 -10.72 1.85
N GLY A 249 27.48 -10.27 2.78
CA GLY A 249 28.93 -10.24 2.59
C GLY A 249 29.39 -9.18 1.58
N VAL A 250 28.57 -8.15 1.37
CA VAL A 250 28.85 -7.03 0.47
C VAL A 250 29.79 -6.01 1.15
N PRO A 251 30.94 -5.67 0.51
CA PRO A 251 31.90 -4.72 1.05
C PRO A 251 31.29 -3.35 1.37
N PRO A 252 31.71 -2.68 2.47
CA PRO A 252 31.22 -1.35 2.84
C PRO A 252 31.37 -0.30 1.73
N ALA A 253 32.44 -0.37 0.93
CA ALA A 253 32.71 0.57 -0.16
C ALA A 253 31.62 0.57 -1.25
N ASP A 254 30.91 -0.56 -1.44
CA ASP A 254 29.95 -0.70 -2.54
C ASP A 254 28.52 -0.28 -2.17
N ARG A 255 28.22 -0.15 -0.86
CA ARG A 255 26.84 0.01 -0.35
C ARG A 255 26.11 1.23 -0.91
N HIS A 256 26.85 2.29 -1.21
CA HIS A 256 26.30 3.55 -1.75
C HIS A 256 25.60 3.37 -3.11
N ARG A 257 25.94 2.31 -3.87
CA ARG A 257 25.39 2.04 -5.19
C ARG A 257 23.93 1.59 -5.13
N PHE A 258 23.53 0.88 -4.08
CA PHE A 258 22.30 0.09 -4.10
C PHE A 258 21.03 0.90 -3.91
N ARG A 259 21.08 2.06 -3.26
CA ARG A 259 19.87 2.85 -3.01
C ARG A 259 19.14 3.21 -4.30
N ARG A 260 19.88 3.75 -5.28
CA ARG A 260 19.31 4.09 -6.60
C ARG A 260 18.81 2.83 -7.30
N LEU A 261 19.63 1.78 -7.32
CA LEU A 261 19.31 0.52 -8.00
C LEU A 261 18.05 -0.15 -7.45
N ALA A 262 17.87 -0.16 -6.13
CA ALA A 262 16.64 -0.67 -5.50
C ALA A 262 15.42 0.16 -5.87
N SER A 263 15.50 1.49 -5.71
CA SER A 263 14.39 2.40 -6.04
C SER A 263 13.97 2.32 -7.51
N ASP A 264 14.93 2.10 -8.42
CA ASP A 264 14.68 1.90 -9.85
C ASP A 264 14.08 0.52 -10.10
N LEU A 265 14.59 -0.54 -9.46
CA LEU A 265 14.08 -1.91 -9.63
C LEU A 265 12.65 -2.07 -9.09
N THR A 266 12.33 -1.49 -7.95
CA THR A 266 10.99 -1.65 -7.32
C THR A 266 9.87 -0.92 -8.04
N VAL A 267 10.19 -0.06 -9.03
CA VAL A 267 9.21 0.37 -10.04
C VAL A 267 8.48 -0.83 -10.64
N ALA A 268 9.18 -1.95 -10.87
CA ALA A 268 8.62 -3.14 -11.49
C ALA A 268 7.58 -3.87 -10.62
N LEU A 269 7.43 -3.48 -9.35
CA LEU A 269 6.40 -4.02 -8.45
C LEU A 269 5.08 -3.26 -8.52
N GLU A 270 5.08 -2.02 -9.02
CA GLU A 270 3.88 -1.20 -9.12
C GLU A 270 2.84 -1.81 -10.07
N LEU A 271 1.56 -1.56 -9.80
CA LEU A 271 0.49 -1.92 -10.72
C LEU A 271 0.62 -1.04 -11.97
N SER A 272 0.94 -1.64 -13.11
CA SER A 272 1.07 -0.97 -14.40
C SER A 272 0.20 -1.69 -15.42
N ASP A 273 -0.59 -0.92 -16.17
CA ASP A 273 -1.34 -1.40 -17.35
C ASP A 273 -0.42 -1.68 -18.55
N ASP A 274 0.84 -1.23 -18.50
CA ASP A 274 1.73 -1.29 -19.64
C ASP A 274 2.50 -2.62 -19.70
N ALA A 275 1.82 -3.65 -20.19
CA ALA A 275 2.42 -4.93 -20.59
C ALA A 275 3.49 -4.76 -21.70
N THR A 276 3.66 -3.55 -22.24
CA THR A 276 4.62 -3.20 -23.29
C THR A 276 5.70 -2.22 -22.82
N ARG A 277 5.89 -2.04 -21.50
CA ARG A 277 6.89 -1.11 -20.97
C ARG A 277 8.27 -1.37 -21.60
N PRO A 278 8.83 -0.41 -22.37
CA PRO A 278 10.17 -0.55 -22.94
C PRO A 278 11.23 -0.66 -21.84
N ALA A 279 12.40 -1.16 -22.23
CA ALA A 279 13.58 -1.19 -21.35
C ALA A 279 13.78 0.19 -20.71
N GLY A 280 13.77 0.25 -19.38
CA GLY A 280 13.80 1.50 -18.61
C GLY A 280 14.77 1.44 -17.44
N PRO A 281 14.72 2.43 -16.53
CA PRO A 281 15.59 2.48 -15.35
C PRO A 281 15.59 1.19 -14.52
N ALA A 282 14.43 0.53 -14.41
CA ALA A 282 14.32 -0.76 -13.72
C ALA A 282 15.15 -1.87 -14.38
N ASP A 283 15.19 -1.94 -15.72
CA ASP A 283 15.92 -2.97 -16.46
C ASP A 283 17.44 -2.70 -16.43
N GLU A 284 17.84 -1.41 -16.48
CA GLU A 284 19.23 -1.02 -16.24
C GLU A 284 19.67 -1.40 -14.82
N ALA A 285 18.85 -1.10 -13.81
CA ALA A 285 19.15 -1.46 -12.43
C ALA A 285 19.28 -2.97 -12.24
N ALA A 286 18.41 -3.77 -12.88
CA ALA A 286 18.49 -5.23 -12.87
C ALA A 286 19.80 -5.73 -13.49
N ARG A 287 20.21 -5.18 -14.63
CA ARG A 287 21.49 -5.52 -15.29
C ARG A 287 22.69 -5.11 -14.45
N GLU A 288 22.69 -3.93 -13.84
CA GLU A 288 23.81 -3.48 -12.99
C GLU A 288 23.93 -4.34 -11.71
N LEU A 289 22.80 -4.70 -11.09
CA LEU A 289 22.79 -5.61 -9.94
C LEU A 289 23.27 -7.01 -10.32
N ALA A 290 22.86 -7.52 -11.49
CA ALA A 290 23.35 -8.79 -12.01
C ALA A 290 24.88 -8.77 -12.25
N ALA A 291 25.38 -7.70 -12.88
CA ALA A 291 26.80 -7.49 -13.13
C ALA A 291 27.61 -7.35 -11.83
N TYR A 292 26.99 -6.86 -10.75
CA TYR A 292 27.62 -6.78 -9.43
C TYR A 292 27.69 -8.15 -8.73
N PHE A 293 26.57 -8.90 -8.69
CA PHE A 293 26.53 -10.16 -7.96
C PHE A 293 27.26 -11.31 -8.66
N ALA A 294 27.34 -11.31 -9.99
CA ALA A 294 28.07 -12.34 -10.74
C ALA A 294 29.54 -12.53 -10.29
N PRO A 295 30.40 -11.49 -10.22
CA PRO A 295 31.75 -11.64 -9.72
C PRO A 295 31.81 -11.98 -8.22
N LEU A 296 30.86 -11.50 -7.41
CA LEU A 296 30.79 -11.85 -5.99
C LEU A 296 30.53 -13.36 -5.80
N ILE A 297 29.57 -13.91 -6.56
CA ILE A 297 29.29 -15.35 -6.61
C ILE A 297 30.53 -16.12 -7.05
N ALA A 298 31.19 -15.69 -8.13
CA ALA A 298 32.39 -16.35 -8.65
C ALA A 298 33.53 -16.35 -7.61
N GLY A 299 33.72 -15.24 -6.89
CA GLY A 299 34.70 -15.14 -5.81
C GLY A 299 34.40 -16.13 -4.67
N ARG A 300 33.15 -16.24 -4.23
CA ARG A 300 32.75 -17.20 -3.17
C ARG A 300 32.82 -18.66 -3.61
N ARG A 301 32.69 -18.94 -4.91
CA ARG A 301 32.96 -20.27 -5.49
C ARG A 301 34.45 -20.60 -5.50
N ALA A 302 35.29 -19.64 -5.82
CA ALA A 302 36.75 -19.82 -5.84
C ALA A 302 37.34 -19.96 -4.42
N GLU A 303 36.74 -19.29 -3.43
CA GLU A 303 37.14 -19.34 -2.02
C GLU A 303 35.95 -19.69 -1.11
N PRO A 304 35.57 -20.99 -1.02
CA PRO A 304 34.45 -21.43 -0.19
C PRO A 304 34.72 -21.29 1.32
N GLY A 305 33.64 -21.23 2.11
CA GLY A 305 33.72 -21.28 3.58
C GLY A 305 33.41 -19.97 4.32
N GLY A 306 32.96 -18.93 3.62
CA GLY A 306 32.45 -17.71 4.26
C GLY A 306 31.17 -17.94 5.07
N ASP A 307 30.97 -17.11 6.10
CA ASP A 307 29.76 -17.13 6.96
C ASP A 307 28.65 -16.18 6.46
N ASP A 308 28.83 -15.59 5.27
CA ASP A 308 27.84 -14.71 4.65
C ASP A 308 26.77 -15.46 3.85
N LEU A 309 25.66 -14.78 3.58
CA LEU A 309 24.52 -15.35 2.84
C LEU A 309 24.90 -15.77 1.41
N VAL A 310 25.77 -15.02 0.73
CA VAL A 310 26.18 -15.40 -0.63
C VAL A 310 26.95 -16.72 -0.57
N SER A 311 27.88 -16.89 0.37
CA SER A 311 28.56 -18.17 0.61
C SER A 311 27.60 -19.31 0.91
N ALA A 312 26.58 -19.08 1.75
CA ALA A 312 25.59 -20.10 2.07
C ALA A 312 24.74 -20.53 0.86
N LEU A 313 24.29 -19.58 0.04
CA LEU A 313 23.48 -19.88 -1.15
C LEU A 313 24.31 -20.48 -2.29
N VAL A 314 25.58 -20.08 -2.43
CA VAL A 314 26.54 -20.73 -3.34
C VAL A 314 26.76 -22.18 -2.94
N ALA A 315 27.01 -22.46 -1.66
CA ALA A 315 27.17 -23.83 -1.18
C ALA A 315 25.89 -24.67 -1.40
N ALA A 316 24.71 -24.09 -1.21
CA ALA A 316 23.44 -24.76 -1.48
C ALA A 316 23.20 -25.02 -2.98
N ARG A 317 23.67 -24.12 -3.85
CA ARG A 317 23.62 -24.28 -5.31
C ARG A 317 24.54 -25.39 -5.79
N ASP A 318 25.76 -25.45 -5.24
CA ASP A 318 26.82 -26.34 -5.69
C ASP A 318 26.84 -27.70 -4.95
N ALA A 319 25.88 -27.95 -4.03
CA ALA A 319 25.65 -29.27 -3.44
C ALA A 319 25.17 -30.29 -4.50
N ASP A 320 25.44 -31.59 -4.28
CA ASP A 320 25.24 -32.70 -5.24
C ASP A 320 23.81 -32.81 -5.84
N ASP A 321 22.81 -32.17 -5.24
CA ASP A 321 21.42 -32.18 -5.69
C ASP A 321 21.00 -30.95 -6.52
N GLY A 322 21.89 -29.97 -6.73
CA GLY A 322 21.66 -28.81 -7.59
C GLY A 322 20.38 -28.06 -7.26
N ARG A 323 20.03 -27.97 -5.96
CA ARG A 323 18.72 -27.48 -5.47
C ARG A 323 18.38 -26.03 -5.74
N LEU A 324 19.27 -25.29 -6.36
CA LEU A 324 19.05 -23.94 -6.89
C LEU A 324 19.67 -23.91 -8.29
N SER A 325 19.17 -23.12 -9.24
CA SER A 325 19.88 -22.85 -10.50
C SER A 325 20.75 -21.58 -10.36
N ASP A 326 21.65 -21.32 -11.32
CA ASP A 326 22.45 -20.08 -11.31
C ASP A 326 21.55 -18.83 -11.50
N GLU A 327 20.48 -18.95 -12.32
CA GLU A 327 19.49 -17.89 -12.48
C GLU A 327 18.71 -17.65 -11.18
N GLU A 328 18.28 -18.72 -10.51
CA GLU A 328 17.57 -18.64 -9.24
C GLU A 328 18.46 -18.05 -8.13
N LEU A 329 19.75 -18.44 -8.08
CA LEU A 329 20.73 -17.89 -7.14
C LEU A 329 20.86 -16.38 -7.32
N LEU A 330 21.13 -15.93 -8.55
CA LEU A 330 21.31 -14.52 -8.86
C LEU A 330 20.05 -13.71 -8.56
N ALA A 331 18.88 -14.20 -9.01
CA ALA A 331 17.59 -13.56 -8.79
C ALA A 331 17.27 -13.41 -7.30
N ASN A 332 17.53 -14.44 -6.48
CA ASN A 332 17.28 -14.38 -5.05
C ASN A 332 18.27 -13.46 -4.32
N LEU A 333 19.54 -13.37 -4.75
CA LEU A 333 20.48 -12.40 -4.16
C LEU A 333 20.07 -10.95 -4.43
N ILE A 334 19.65 -10.66 -5.67
CA ILE A 334 19.11 -9.35 -6.05
C ILE A 334 17.86 -9.02 -5.23
N LEU A 335 16.92 -9.97 -5.13
CA LEU A 335 15.70 -9.81 -4.33
C LEU A 335 16.04 -9.54 -2.86
N LEU A 336 16.92 -10.34 -2.25
CA LEU A 336 17.22 -10.24 -0.83
C LEU A 336 17.90 -8.92 -0.48
N LEU A 337 18.76 -8.41 -1.36
CA LEU A 337 19.31 -7.07 -1.24
C LEU A 337 18.19 -6.02 -1.24
N VAL A 338 17.39 -5.96 -2.31
CA VAL A 338 16.41 -4.89 -2.51
C VAL A 338 15.27 -4.95 -1.50
N ALA A 339 14.65 -6.12 -1.33
CA ALA A 339 13.56 -6.33 -0.37
C ALA A 339 14.04 -6.19 1.08
N GLY A 340 15.33 -6.43 1.34
CA GLY A 340 15.93 -6.38 2.67
C GLY A 340 16.09 -4.98 3.23
N PHE A 341 16.11 -3.93 2.39
CA PHE A 341 16.26 -2.57 2.91
C PHE A 341 15.19 -1.56 2.53
N GLU A 342 14.57 -1.65 1.36
CA GLU A 342 13.61 -0.59 0.96
C GLU A 342 12.39 -0.55 1.88
N THR A 343 11.83 -1.71 2.21
CA THR A 343 10.66 -1.81 3.10
C THR A 343 10.97 -1.40 4.55
N THR A 344 12.16 -1.72 5.06
CA THR A 344 12.61 -1.28 6.39
C THR A 344 12.90 0.21 6.41
N THR A 345 13.39 0.77 5.30
CA THR A 345 13.56 2.23 5.16
C THR A 345 12.21 2.93 5.30
N ASP A 346 11.19 2.43 4.60
CA ASP A 346 9.83 2.95 4.69
C ASP A 346 9.26 2.82 6.11
N LEU A 347 9.48 1.69 6.79
CA LEU A 347 9.07 1.49 8.19
C LEU A 347 9.65 2.58 9.12
N LEU A 348 10.95 2.84 9.00
CA LEU A 348 11.65 3.84 9.81
C LEU A 348 11.15 5.26 9.50
N GLY A 349 11.00 5.59 8.21
CA GLY A 349 10.49 6.90 7.77
C GLY A 349 9.04 7.15 8.18
N ASN A 350 8.16 6.17 7.98
CA ASN A 350 6.74 6.25 8.34
C ASN A 350 6.59 6.38 9.87
N GLY A 351 7.34 5.58 10.64
CA GLY A 351 7.31 5.67 12.10
C GLY A 351 7.81 7.01 12.63
N LEU A 352 8.89 7.57 12.06
CA LEU A 352 9.33 8.91 12.46
C LEU A 352 8.29 9.98 12.08
N ALA A 353 7.71 9.93 10.89
CA ALA A 353 6.69 10.88 10.48
C ALA A 353 5.48 10.89 11.43
N ILE A 354 5.04 9.71 11.89
CA ILE A 354 3.97 9.58 12.91
C ILE A 354 4.38 10.25 14.23
N LEU A 355 5.60 10.02 14.71
CA LEU A 355 6.11 10.62 15.96
C LEU A 355 6.24 12.14 15.86
N LEU A 356 6.62 12.66 14.70
CA LEU A 356 6.75 14.09 14.46
C LEU A 356 5.38 14.80 14.39
N ASP A 357 4.36 14.13 13.86
CA ASP A 357 2.96 14.60 13.87
C ASP A 357 2.32 14.48 15.26
N ARG A 358 2.88 13.62 16.13
CA ARG A 358 2.40 13.32 17.48
C ARG A 358 3.47 13.53 18.56
N PRO A 359 3.85 14.79 18.88
CA PRO A 359 4.86 15.08 19.89
C PRO A 359 4.54 14.51 21.29
N ASP A 360 3.25 14.30 21.58
CA ASP A 360 2.78 13.65 22.81
C ASP A 360 3.30 12.19 22.93
N LEU A 361 3.47 11.51 21.80
CA LEU A 361 3.99 10.15 21.73
C LEU A 361 5.52 10.12 21.61
N ALA A 362 6.16 11.16 21.06
CA ALA A 362 7.60 11.19 20.81
C ALA A 362 8.46 10.94 22.06
N ALA A 363 8.05 11.41 23.23
CA ALA A 363 8.78 11.22 24.47
C ALA A 363 8.54 9.86 25.15
N ALA A 364 7.54 9.08 24.72
CA ALA A 364 7.07 7.91 25.45
C ALA A 364 7.91 6.64 25.23
N PRO A 365 8.39 6.30 24.02
CA PRO A 365 9.28 5.16 23.81
C PRO A 365 10.62 5.31 24.55
N ALA A 366 11.25 6.50 24.47
CA ALA A 366 12.52 6.77 25.16
C ALA A 366 12.39 6.69 26.68
N ALA A 367 11.24 7.08 27.23
CA ALA A 367 10.94 7.00 28.65
C ALA A 367 10.42 5.62 29.12
N GLY A 368 10.32 4.63 28.21
CA GLY A 368 9.80 3.29 28.52
C GLY A 368 8.31 3.25 28.87
N ARG A 369 7.54 4.31 28.59
CA ARG A 369 6.08 4.35 28.84
C ARG A 369 5.29 3.59 27.77
N ILE A 370 5.87 3.46 26.58
CA ILE A 370 5.37 2.65 25.47
C ILE A 370 6.49 1.69 25.10
N ALA A 371 6.18 0.38 25.03
CA ALA A 371 7.12 -0.62 24.57
C ALA A 371 7.46 -0.35 23.09
N ALA A 372 8.75 -0.40 22.75
CA ALA A 372 9.22 -0.17 21.38
C ALA A 372 8.59 -1.17 20.40
N GLU A 373 8.39 -2.41 20.84
CA GLU A 373 7.70 -3.46 20.09
C GLU A 373 6.26 -3.08 19.78
N GLY A 374 5.51 -2.57 20.76
CA GLY A 374 4.13 -2.12 20.57
C GLY A 374 4.02 -0.96 19.60
N PHE A 375 4.95 0.02 19.71
CA PHE A 375 5.04 1.11 18.75
C PHE A 375 5.32 0.61 17.33
N VAL A 376 6.31 -0.28 17.14
CA VAL A 376 6.68 -0.81 15.82
C VAL A 376 5.56 -1.64 15.20
N GLU A 377 4.88 -2.50 15.97
CA GLU A 377 3.71 -3.23 15.47
C GLU A 377 2.59 -2.29 15.04
N GLU A 378 2.34 -1.21 15.81
CA GLU A 378 1.32 -0.24 15.45
C GLU A 378 1.71 0.60 14.22
N VAL A 379 3.00 0.93 14.01
CA VAL A 379 3.44 1.56 12.74
C VAL A 379 3.22 0.61 11.56
N LEU A 380 3.60 -0.65 11.70
CA LEU A 380 3.38 -1.67 10.66
C LEU A 380 1.89 -1.78 10.32
N ARG A 381 1.01 -1.75 11.32
CA ARG A 381 -0.45 -1.73 11.11
C ARG A 381 -0.91 -0.43 10.45
N TYR A 382 -0.60 0.71 11.06
CA TYR A 382 -1.17 1.99 10.74
C TYR A 382 -0.66 2.54 9.39
N ASP A 383 0.65 2.54 9.15
CA ASP A 383 1.26 3.08 7.92
C ASP A 383 2.22 2.06 7.31
N SER A 384 1.65 0.93 6.86
CA SER A 384 2.37 -0.22 6.33
C SER A 384 3.33 0.15 5.19
N PRO A 385 4.60 -0.30 5.23
CA PRO A 385 5.52 -0.17 4.11
C PRO A 385 5.02 -0.83 2.82
N VAL A 386 4.32 -1.96 2.94
CA VAL A 386 3.74 -2.68 1.79
C VAL A 386 2.22 -2.54 1.86
N GLN A 387 1.64 -1.90 0.86
CA GLN A 387 0.19 -1.63 0.82
C GLN A 387 -0.58 -2.68 0.06
N LEU A 388 0.06 -3.35 -0.91
CA LEU A 388 -0.63 -4.19 -1.89
C LEU A 388 0.21 -5.40 -2.30
N THR A 389 -0.45 -6.54 -2.50
CA THR A 389 0.10 -7.69 -3.24
C THR A 389 -0.99 -8.30 -4.11
N THR A 390 -0.62 -9.11 -5.11
CA THR A 390 -1.58 -9.72 -6.04
C THR A 390 -1.53 -11.24 -6.01
N ARG A 391 -2.67 -11.86 -6.30
CA ARG A 391 -2.82 -13.31 -6.54
C ARG A 391 -3.69 -13.55 -7.76
N VAL A 392 -3.67 -14.78 -8.26
CA VAL A 392 -4.59 -15.30 -9.26
C VAL A 392 -5.27 -16.54 -8.68
N ALA A 393 -6.57 -16.66 -8.89
CA ALA A 393 -7.31 -17.89 -8.60
C ALA A 393 -6.85 -19.01 -9.53
N ARG A 394 -6.22 -20.05 -8.99
CA ARG A 394 -5.63 -21.19 -9.74
C ARG A 394 -6.49 -22.45 -9.70
N ALA A 395 -7.66 -22.38 -9.08
CA ALA A 395 -8.59 -23.50 -8.99
C ALA A 395 -10.03 -23.01 -9.13
N ALA A 396 -10.90 -23.88 -9.64
CA ALA A 396 -12.34 -23.66 -9.64
C ALA A 396 -12.94 -23.78 -8.23
N GLY A 397 -14.08 -23.11 -8.00
CA GLY A 397 -14.85 -23.22 -6.76
C GLY A 397 -14.31 -22.40 -5.58
N LEU A 398 -13.33 -21.52 -5.79
CA LEU A 398 -12.82 -20.65 -4.74
C LEU A 398 -13.86 -19.61 -4.34
N THR A 399 -13.93 -19.35 -3.04
CA THR A 399 -14.79 -18.31 -2.45
C THR A 399 -14.00 -17.52 -1.42
N VAL A 400 -14.24 -16.22 -1.33
CA VAL A 400 -13.62 -15.35 -0.31
C VAL A 400 -14.72 -14.54 0.36
N ALA A 401 -14.86 -14.68 1.68
CA ALA A 401 -15.97 -14.07 2.42
C ALA A 401 -17.36 -14.33 1.80
N GLY A 402 -17.57 -15.54 1.26
CA GLY A 402 -18.82 -15.94 0.58
C GLY A 402 -18.95 -15.45 -0.88
N VAL A 403 -18.04 -14.61 -1.38
CA VAL A 403 -18.03 -14.15 -2.77
C VAL A 403 -17.31 -15.18 -3.65
N PRO A 404 -17.94 -15.72 -4.71
CA PRO A 404 -17.28 -16.59 -5.67
C PRO A 404 -16.17 -15.86 -6.41
N VAL A 405 -14.98 -16.48 -6.48
CA VAL A 405 -13.84 -15.99 -7.25
C VAL A 405 -13.53 -17.01 -8.34
N PRO A 406 -13.96 -16.78 -9.60
CA PRO A 406 -13.72 -17.71 -10.69
C PRO A 406 -12.22 -17.98 -10.92
N GLU A 407 -11.89 -19.19 -11.38
CA GLU A 407 -10.54 -19.53 -11.82
C GLU A 407 -10.04 -18.53 -12.88
N GLY A 408 -8.77 -18.15 -12.79
CA GLY A 408 -8.15 -17.14 -13.64
C GLY A 408 -8.38 -15.69 -13.19
N SER A 409 -9.25 -15.45 -12.20
CA SER A 409 -9.49 -14.10 -11.68
C SER A 409 -8.25 -13.53 -11.00
N SER A 410 -7.98 -12.25 -11.24
CA SER A 410 -6.95 -11.49 -10.53
C SER A 410 -7.49 -10.99 -9.20
N VAL A 411 -6.68 -11.06 -8.16
CA VAL A 411 -7.06 -10.63 -6.81
C VAL A 411 -5.99 -9.68 -6.28
N ALA A 412 -6.37 -8.42 -6.11
CA ALA A 412 -5.54 -7.40 -5.47
C ALA A 412 -5.86 -7.34 -3.97
N LEU A 413 -4.88 -7.72 -3.17
CA LEU A 413 -4.94 -7.77 -1.72
C LEU A 413 -4.39 -6.47 -1.15
N LEU A 414 -5.26 -5.61 -0.64
CA LEU A 414 -4.90 -4.34 -0.03
C LEU A 414 -4.50 -4.57 1.43
N LEU A 415 -3.22 -4.89 1.67
CA LEU A 415 -2.66 -5.10 3.00
C LEU A 415 -2.83 -3.86 3.89
N GLY A 416 -2.65 -2.67 3.32
CA GLY A 416 -2.89 -1.39 4.02
C GLY A 416 -4.34 -1.24 4.48
N ALA A 417 -5.29 -1.55 3.59
CA ALA A 417 -6.72 -1.54 3.93
C ALA A 417 -7.04 -2.59 4.99
N ALA A 418 -6.52 -3.81 4.86
CA ALA A 418 -6.72 -4.88 5.84
C ALA A 418 -6.19 -4.48 7.23
N ASN A 419 -5.06 -3.79 7.30
CA ASN A 419 -4.53 -3.29 8.57
C ASN A 419 -5.34 -2.13 9.17
N ARG A 420 -6.21 -1.50 8.38
CA ARG A 420 -7.16 -0.46 8.78
C ARG A 420 -8.61 -0.95 8.83
N ASP A 421 -8.84 -2.26 8.77
CA ASP A 421 -10.19 -2.81 8.77
C ASP A 421 -10.87 -2.65 10.15
N PRO A 422 -11.97 -1.88 10.25
CA PRO A 422 -12.68 -1.69 11.51
C PRO A 422 -13.29 -2.99 12.06
N ALA A 423 -13.52 -4.01 11.23
CA ALA A 423 -13.98 -5.32 11.69
C ALA A 423 -12.91 -6.10 12.46
N ARG A 424 -11.62 -5.80 12.25
CA ARG A 424 -10.49 -6.39 13.01
C ARG A 424 -9.99 -5.46 14.10
N TYR A 425 -9.90 -4.17 13.82
CA TYR A 425 -9.31 -3.16 14.71
C TYR A 425 -10.34 -2.08 15.02
N PRO A 426 -10.95 -2.06 16.21
CA PRO A 426 -11.77 -0.92 16.65
C PRO A 426 -10.96 0.38 16.59
N ASP A 427 -11.56 1.47 16.13
CA ASP A 427 -10.89 2.75 15.89
C ASP A 427 -9.63 2.61 15.02
N ALA A 428 -9.74 1.85 13.92
CA ALA A 428 -8.62 1.47 13.06
C ALA A 428 -7.80 2.65 12.52
N ASP A 429 -8.42 3.82 12.34
CA ASP A 429 -7.79 5.05 11.86
C ASP A 429 -7.14 5.89 12.95
N THR A 430 -7.14 5.40 14.19
CA THR A 430 -6.35 5.99 15.28
C THR A 430 -5.05 5.21 15.47
N PHE A 431 -3.93 5.93 15.51
CA PHE A 431 -2.65 5.36 15.92
C PHE A 431 -2.62 5.19 17.44
N ASP A 432 -2.62 3.94 17.90
CA ASP A 432 -2.55 3.58 19.32
C ASP A 432 -1.43 2.55 19.57
N PRO A 433 -0.25 2.98 20.03
CA PRO A 433 0.87 2.08 20.27
C PRO A 433 0.70 1.22 21.53
N THR A 434 -0.40 1.38 22.26
CA THR A 434 -0.78 0.54 23.41
C THR A 434 -1.80 -0.54 23.06
N ARG A 435 -2.27 -0.55 21.80
CA ARG A 435 -3.22 -1.54 21.28
C ARG A 435 -2.71 -2.96 21.55
N THR A 436 -3.59 -3.81 22.07
CA THR A 436 -3.29 -5.23 22.32
C THR A 436 -3.69 -6.11 21.13
N ASP A 437 -3.01 -7.25 20.93
CA ASP A 437 -3.28 -8.20 19.84
C ASP A 437 -3.15 -7.61 18.42
N VAL A 438 -2.21 -6.66 18.24
CA VAL A 438 -1.84 -6.14 16.93
C VAL A 438 -1.17 -7.25 16.12
N ARG A 439 -1.76 -7.61 14.98
CA ARG A 439 -1.24 -8.64 14.06
C ARG A 439 -1.32 -8.14 12.62
N PRO A 440 -0.48 -7.16 12.26
CA PRO A 440 -0.58 -6.54 10.94
C PRO A 440 -0.19 -7.54 9.84
N LEU A 441 -0.83 -7.42 8.68
CA LEU A 441 -0.53 -8.19 7.47
C LEU A 441 0.55 -7.53 6.62
N SER A 442 1.31 -6.58 7.16
CA SER A 442 2.37 -5.83 6.46
C SER A 442 3.51 -6.73 5.98
N PHE A 443 3.68 -7.89 6.61
CA PHE A 443 4.63 -8.93 6.21
C PHE A 443 3.97 -10.05 5.38
N GLY A 444 2.73 -9.86 4.95
CA GLY A 444 1.92 -10.91 4.36
C GLY A 444 1.63 -12.05 5.35
N ALA A 445 1.22 -13.20 4.81
CA ALA A 445 0.95 -14.39 5.59
C ALA A 445 1.03 -15.66 4.73
N GLY A 446 0.87 -16.82 5.37
CA GLY A 446 0.91 -18.11 4.67
C GLY A 446 2.30 -18.44 4.13
N PRO A 447 2.38 -19.21 3.01
CA PRO A 447 3.66 -19.65 2.45
C PRO A 447 4.63 -18.50 2.14
N HIS A 448 4.11 -17.35 1.70
CA HIS A 448 4.88 -16.18 1.30
C HIS A 448 5.11 -15.16 2.43
N ILE A 449 4.88 -15.51 3.71
CA ILE A 449 5.18 -14.60 4.82
C ILE A 449 6.64 -14.14 4.75
N CYS A 450 6.85 -12.83 4.92
CA CYS A 450 8.15 -12.18 4.76
C CYS A 450 9.23 -12.89 5.59
N LEU A 451 10.33 -13.25 4.94
CA LEU A 451 11.43 -13.97 5.59
C LEU A 451 12.21 -13.06 6.56
N GLY A 452 12.36 -11.78 6.20
CA GLY A 452 13.06 -10.77 6.99
C GLY A 452 12.22 -10.13 8.10
N ASN A 453 11.01 -10.62 8.39
CA ASN A 453 10.08 -9.94 9.30
C ASN A 453 10.66 -9.71 10.71
N ASN A 454 11.43 -10.67 11.24
CA ASN A 454 12.08 -10.54 12.55
C ASN A 454 13.25 -9.55 12.52
N LEU A 455 13.97 -9.47 11.39
CA LEU A 455 15.10 -8.56 11.21
C LEU A 455 14.61 -7.11 11.11
N ALA A 456 13.60 -6.84 10.27
CA ALA A 456 12.99 -5.52 10.14
C ALA A 456 12.45 -4.99 11.48
N ARG A 457 11.79 -5.86 12.27
CA ARG A 457 11.37 -5.53 13.64
C ARG A 457 12.54 -5.21 14.54
N LEU A 458 13.58 -6.05 14.54
CA LEU A 458 14.77 -5.85 15.35
C LEU A 458 15.42 -4.50 15.06
N GLU A 459 15.57 -4.13 13.79
CA GLU A 459 16.12 -2.84 13.37
C GLU A 459 15.30 -1.67 13.91
N ALA A 460 13.98 -1.68 13.66
CA ALA A 460 13.09 -0.61 14.10
C ALA A 460 13.01 -0.47 15.64
N VAL A 461 12.86 -1.59 16.35
CA VAL A 461 12.84 -1.64 17.83
C VAL A 461 14.16 -1.16 18.43
N THR A 462 15.28 -1.38 17.74
CA THR A 462 16.59 -0.90 18.16
C THR A 462 16.77 0.59 17.90
N ALA A 463 16.28 1.07 16.75
CA ALA A 463 16.48 2.43 16.27
C ALA A 463 15.62 3.46 17.00
N PHE A 464 14.30 3.25 17.12
CA PHE A 464 13.39 4.28 17.63
C PHE A 464 13.71 4.77 19.05
N PRO A 465 13.92 3.90 20.06
CA PRO A 465 14.24 4.36 21.41
C PRO A 465 15.54 5.15 21.48
N ARG A 466 16.58 4.72 20.73
CA ARG A 466 17.87 5.41 20.69
C ARG A 466 17.77 6.76 20.01
N LEU A 467 17.09 6.84 18.86
CA LEU A 467 16.82 8.08 18.14
C LEU A 467 16.12 9.10 19.04
N LEU A 468 15.04 8.69 19.71
CA LEU A 468 14.23 9.57 20.55
C LEU A 468 14.93 9.97 21.86
N THR A 469 15.77 9.08 22.42
CA THR A 469 16.60 9.40 23.59
C THR A 469 17.68 10.42 23.25
N ARG A 470 18.32 10.28 22.08
CA ARG A 470 19.41 11.15 21.65
C ARG A 470 18.91 12.51 21.12
N PHE A 471 17.74 12.52 20.51
CA PHE A 471 17.14 13.70 19.87
C PHE A 471 15.70 13.96 20.35
N PRO A 472 15.48 14.22 21.65
CA PRO A 472 14.14 14.49 22.18
C PRO A 472 13.49 15.76 21.62
N ALA A 473 14.31 16.63 21.02
CA ALA A 473 13.90 17.90 20.42
C ALA A 473 13.97 17.89 18.87
N LEU A 474 13.93 16.70 18.26
CA LEU A 474 13.82 16.56 16.81
C LEU A 474 12.42 16.98 16.35
N THR A 475 12.36 17.82 15.33
CA THR A 475 11.11 18.40 14.80
C THR A 475 11.11 18.39 13.27
N PRO A 476 9.94 18.43 12.61
CA PRO A 476 9.88 18.70 11.18
C PRO A 476 10.56 20.02 10.83
N ASP A 477 11.13 20.11 9.63
CA ASP A 477 11.51 21.40 9.09
C ASP A 477 10.27 22.27 8.83
N PRO A 478 10.20 23.51 9.34
CA PRO A 478 9.02 24.36 9.15
C PRO A 478 8.93 24.97 7.74
N THR A 479 9.99 24.88 6.93
CA THR A 479 10.07 25.50 5.59
C THR A 479 10.00 24.49 4.45
N THR A 480 10.25 23.22 4.74
CA THR A 480 10.38 22.15 3.75
C THR A 480 9.45 21.00 4.13
N ALA A 481 8.37 20.85 3.37
CA ALA A 481 7.43 19.76 3.58
C ALA A 481 8.07 18.38 3.25
N PRO A 482 7.67 17.32 3.96
CA PRO A 482 8.07 15.96 3.60
C PRO A 482 7.43 15.55 2.27
N VAL A 483 8.10 14.66 1.54
CA VAL A 483 7.67 14.20 0.22
C VAL A 483 7.54 12.68 0.22
N ARG A 484 6.34 12.16 -0.04
CA ARG A 484 6.10 10.71 -0.27
C ARG A 484 6.60 10.30 -1.65
N ARG A 485 7.03 9.05 -1.79
CA ARG A 485 7.26 8.45 -3.11
C ARG A 485 5.92 8.30 -3.84
N ASP A 486 5.88 8.59 -5.13
CA ASP A 486 4.70 8.37 -6.00
C ASP A 486 4.58 6.87 -6.34
N ARG A 487 4.11 6.10 -5.36
CA ARG A 487 4.04 4.64 -5.36
C ARG A 487 2.79 4.20 -4.62
N LEU A 488 2.13 3.14 -5.11
CA LEU A 488 1.05 2.50 -4.39
C LEU A 488 1.56 1.29 -3.61
N VAL A 489 2.37 0.42 -4.22
CA VAL A 489 2.72 -0.89 -3.65
C VAL A 489 3.64 -0.74 -2.44
N LEU A 490 4.71 0.04 -2.60
CA LEU A 490 5.63 0.39 -1.51
C LEU A 490 5.39 1.83 -1.07
N ARG A 491 4.97 2.03 0.17
CA ARG A 491 4.60 3.33 0.70
C ARG A 491 5.62 3.84 1.71
N GLY A 492 6.27 4.94 1.37
CA GLY A 492 7.11 5.69 2.31
C GLY A 492 7.59 7.02 1.76
N TYR A 493 8.50 7.66 2.50
CA TYR A 493 8.99 8.99 2.18
C TYR A 493 10.17 8.93 1.22
N GLN A 494 10.15 9.80 0.19
CA GLN A 494 11.34 10.11 -0.59
C GLN A 494 12.25 11.06 0.20
N ARG A 495 11.65 12.04 0.89
CA ARG A 495 12.34 13.02 1.73
C ARG A 495 11.56 13.26 3.02
N LEU A 496 12.25 13.28 4.15
CA LEU A 496 11.68 13.63 5.45
C LEU A 496 12.60 14.64 6.14
N PRO A 497 12.46 15.95 5.83
CA PRO A 497 13.30 17.00 6.37
C PRO A 497 13.02 17.20 7.87
N VAL A 498 14.08 17.08 8.68
CA VAL A 498 14.03 17.25 10.14
C VAL A 498 15.14 18.17 10.60
N ARG A 499 14.94 18.79 11.78
CA ARG A 499 15.95 19.59 12.47
C ARG A 499 15.77 19.51 13.97
N ARG A 500 16.82 19.86 14.72
CA ARG A 500 16.71 20.06 16.17
C ARG A 500 16.13 21.44 16.44
N SER A 501 15.17 21.56 17.35
CA SER A 501 14.72 22.89 17.80
C SER A 501 15.89 23.61 18.49
N ALA A 502 16.07 24.90 18.18
CA ALA A 502 17.06 25.73 18.87
C ALA A 502 16.64 25.91 20.34
N GLY A 503 17.28 25.19 21.27
CA GLY A 503 17.05 25.36 22.71
C GLY A 503 16.92 24.07 23.52
N GLY A 504 17.88 23.15 23.42
CA GLY A 504 17.98 21.97 24.27
C GLY A 504 19.42 21.51 24.45
#